data_AF-A0A2D5YKS0-F1
#
_entry.id   AF-A0A2D5YKS0-F1
#
_cell.length_a   1.000
_cell.length_b   1.000
_cell.length_c   1.000
_cell.angle_alpha   90.00
_cell.angle_beta   90.00
_cell.angle_gamma   90.00
#
_symmetry.space_group_name_H-M   'P 1'
#
loop_
_entity.id
_entity.type
_entity.pdbx_description
1 polymer ?
#
loop_
_entity_poly.entity_id
_entity_poly.type
_entity_poly.pdbx_seq_one_letter_code
_entity_poly.pdbx_strand_id
1 'polypeptide(L)'
;MITLALIMTLQYNRPNRNTPTSSKELTHYTLDPTVLSVLSLGQDKLISSYYWMNTLLFSDHEHVKNNENSWMFHRFNLIAKLNPYFYENYKYGGLYLSIIKDDLFGADSIYSFGLEHFSSDHYLNWHKAFNLCMEMNKCREALPFFDYLQSEKSKRYPLAGRIASKIRAGLGFKNEAFTMLYNEYLSMSEDSDLKQRTFQTLYNLKLSIDLECLNKENENCNLIDLEGNPYLYESGIYKSNHPEWKDKIQI
;
A
#
# COMPACT_ATOMS: atom_id res chain seq x y z
N MET A 1 50.21 -6.86 -35.35
CA MET A 1 49.46 -5.69 -34.83
C MET A 1 48.64 -5.01 -35.93
N ILE A 2 47.72 -5.73 -36.58
CA ILE A 2 46.81 -5.15 -37.59
C ILE A 2 45.35 -5.59 -37.33
N THR A 3 45.13 -6.62 -36.51
CA THR A 3 43.80 -7.17 -36.22
C THR A 3 43.01 -6.43 -35.13
N LEU A 4 43.66 -5.64 -34.26
CA LEU A 4 42.98 -4.88 -33.19
C LEU A 4 42.40 -3.54 -33.66
N ALA A 5 42.94 -2.95 -34.74
CA ALA A 5 42.49 -1.66 -35.24
C ALA A 5 41.17 -1.74 -36.03
N LEU A 6 40.87 -2.90 -36.64
CA LEU A 6 39.65 -3.08 -37.44
C LEU A 6 38.38 -3.25 -36.58
N ILE A 7 38.53 -3.67 -35.32
CA ILE A 7 37.40 -3.87 -34.39
C ILE A 7 36.94 -2.52 -33.80
N MET A 8 37.84 -1.54 -33.66
CA MET A 8 37.46 -0.21 -33.16
C MET A 8 36.74 0.66 -34.20
N THR A 9 37.03 0.50 -35.50
CA THR A 9 36.35 1.27 -36.54
C THR A 9 34.95 0.75 -36.88
N LEU A 10 34.68 -0.54 -36.66
CA LEU A 10 33.34 -1.11 -36.83
C LEU A 10 32.35 -0.74 -35.71
N GLN A 11 32.81 -0.21 -34.58
CA GLN A 11 31.95 0.24 -33.48
C GLN A 11 31.61 1.74 -33.50
N TYR A 12 32.17 2.52 -34.43
CA TYR A 12 31.91 3.96 -34.55
C TYR A 12 31.12 4.31 -35.81
N ASN A 13 29.98 3.65 -35.99
CA ASN A 13 28.89 4.19 -36.79
C ASN A 13 27.64 4.07 -35.92
N ARG A 14 27.30 5.13 -35.19
CA ARG A 14 25.99 5.23 -34.54
C ARG A 14 24.95 5.38 -35.65
N PRO A 15 24.10 4.37 -35.94
CA PRO A 15 22.99 4.61 -36.84
C PRO A 15 22.08 5.64 -36.18
N ASN A 16 21.68 6.65 -36.95
CA ASN A 16 20.68 7.65 -36.57
C ASN A 16 19.36 6.91 -36.30
N ARG A 17 19.07 6.60 -35.04
CA ARG A 17 17.88 5.82 -34.66
C ARG A 17 16.67 6.74 -34.50
N ASN A 18 16.00 6.98 -35.63
CA ASN A 18 14.54 6.97 -35.64
C ASN A 18 14.06 5.52 -35.51
N THR A 19 14.42 4.81 -34.43
CA THR A 19 13.77 3.54 -34.12
C THR A 19 12.35 3.85 -33.69
N PRO A 20 11.32 3.16 -34.21
CA PRO A 20 10.02 3.20 -33.57
C PRO A 20 10.24 2.86 -32.09
N THR A 21 9.83 3.75 -31.20
CA THR A 21 9.86 3.53 -29.75
C THR A 21 8.84 2.43 -29.46
N SER A 22 9.24 1.18 -29.67
CA SER A 22 8.48 0.02 -29.24
C SER A 22 8.42 0.03 -27.73
N SER A 23 7.24 -0.21 -27.18
CA SER A 23 7.05 -0.38 -25.74
C SER A 23 8.05 -1.38 -25.19
N LYS A 24 8.65 -1.06 -24.04
CA LYS A 24 9.55 -1.98 -23.33
C LYS A 24 8.81 -3.24 -22.86
N GLU A 25 7.51 -3.11 -22.59
CA GLU A 25 6.62 -4.24 -22.28
C GLU A 25 6.64 -5.29 -23.40
N LEU A 26 6.72 -4.87 -24.66
CA LEU A 26 6.69 -5.77 -25.82
C LEU A 26 8.04 -6.43 -26.15
N THR A 27 9.14 -5.96 -25.54
CA THR A 27 10.51 -6.34 -25.95
C THR A 27 11.31 -7.06 -24.88
N HIS A 28 10.82 -7.09 -23.63
CA HIS A 28 11.53 -7.72 -22.53
C HIS A 28 11.22 -9.22 -22.40
N TYR A 29 12.27 -10.03 -22.51
CA TYR A 29 12.24 -11.46 -22.22
C TYR A 29 12.72 -11.72 -20.78
N THR A 30 11.96 -12.52 -20.04
CA THR A 30 12.33 -13.00 -18.70
C THR A 30 12.53 -14.50 -18.77
N LEU A 31 13.67 -14.99 -18.28
CA LEU A 31 13.93 -16.42 -18.16
C LEU A 31 13.14 -16.99 -17.00
N ASP A 32 12.77 -18.27 -17.10
CA ASP A 32 12.12 -18.98 -16.02
C ASP A 32 13.02 -19.03 -14.76
N PRO A 33 12.52 -18.65 -13.57
CA PRO A 33 13.30 -18.63 -12.33
C PRO A 33 13.88 -19.97 -11.92
N THR A 34 13.19 -21.08 -12.19
CA THR A 34 13.65 -22.43 -11.84
C THR A 34 14.77 -22.87 -12.77
N VAL A 35 14.67 -22.57 -14.06
CA VAL A 35 15.76 -22.81 -15.00
C VAL A 35 16.99 -21.98 -14.61
N LEU A 36 16.77 -20.70 -14.26
CA LEU A 36 17.87 -19.80 -13.93
C LEU A 36 18.55 -20.15 -12.60
N SER A 37 17.82 -20.65 -11.60
CA SER A 37 18.41 -21.10 -10.34
C SER A 37 19.27 -22.35 -10.51
N VAL A 38 18.90 -23.27 -11.41
CA VAL A 38 19.76 -24.42 -11.74
C VAL A 38 21.01 -23.96 -12.48
N LEU A 39 20.86 -23.06 -13.45
CA LEU A 39 21.97 -22.50 -14.23
C LEU A 39 22.87 -21.56 -13.43
N SER A 40 22.40 -21.02 -12.30
CA SER A 40 23.18 -20.11 -11.45
C SER A 40 24.32 -20.81 -10.73
N LEU A 41 24.30 -22.15 -10.66
CA LEU A 41 25.26 -22.96 -9.91
C LEU A 41 25.42 -22.47 -8.45
N GLY A 42 24.32 -22.02 -7.84
CA GLY A 42 24.28 -21.51 -6.46
C GLY A 42 24.70 -20.05 -6.30
N GLN A 43 24.95 -19.32 -7.40
CA GLN A 43 25.29 -17.89 -7.38
C GLN A 43 24.05 -16.99 -7.42
N ASP A 44 22.93 -17.41 -6.81
CA ASP A 44 21.65 -16.72 -6.89
C ASP A 44 21.73 -15.26 -6.41
N LYS A 45 22.51 -14.98 -5.36
CA LYS A 45 22.71 -13.61 -4.86
C LYS A 45 23.38 -12.69 -5.88
N LEU A 46 24.38 -13.21 -6.61
CA LEU A 46 25.09 -12.45 -7.64
C LEU A 46 24.16 -12.18 -8.82
N ILE A 47 23.43 -13.20 -9.27
CA ILE A 47 22.49 -13.09 -10.39
C ILE A 47 21.34 -12.15 -10.04
N SER A 48 20.75 -12.28 -8.86
CA SER A 48 19.73 -11.35 -8.37
C SER A 48 20.24 -9.92 -8.29
N SER A 49 21.46 -9.70 -7.79
CA SER A 49 22.09 -8.37 -7.77
C SER A 49 22.30 -7.79 -9.17
N TYR A 50 22.71 -8.62 -10.13
CA TYR A 50 22.84 -8.22 -11.53
C TYR A 50 21.49 -7.82 -12.13
N TYR A 51 20.45 -8.65 -11.94
CA TYR A 51 19.10 -8.32 -12.42
C TYR A 51 18.53 -7.08 -11.76
N TRP A 52 18.78 -6.88 -10.46
CA TRP A 52 18.37 -5.68 -9.75
C TRP A 52 19.00 -4.42 -10.38
N MET A 53 20.32 -4.40 -10.51
CA MET A 53 21.04 -3.27 -11.11
C MET A 53 20.61 -3.02 -12.56
N ASN A 54 20.45 -4.08 -13.35
CA ASN A 54 20.00 -3.99 -14.74
C ASN A 54 18.57 -3.43 -14.83
N THR A 55 17.66 -3.93 -13.99
CA THR A 55 16.25 -3.49 -13.96
C THR A 55 16.16 -2.02 -13.59
N LEU A 56 16.94 -1.55 -12.61
CA LEU A 56 16.98 -0.14 -12.25
C LEU A 56 17.55 0.73 -13.37
N LEU A 57 18.67 0.31 -13.97
CA LEU A 57 19.34 1.06 -15.05
C LEU A 57 18.45 1.22 -16.28
N PHE A 58 17.66 0.20 -16.60
CA PHE A 58 16.76 0.18 -17.74
C PHE A 58 15.30 0.44 -17.37
N SER A 59 15.04 0.93 -16.16
CA SER A 59 13.68 1.25 -15.71
C SER A 59 13.00 2.25 -16.63
N ASP A 60 11.67 2.21 -16.64
CA ASP A 60 10.82 3.14 -17.39
C ASP A 60 9.57 3.49 -16.59
N HIS A 61 8.79 4.42 -17.15
CA HIS A 61 7.56 4.93 -16.55
C HIS A 61 6.35 4.63 -17.43
N GLU A 62 6.45 3.63 -18.32
CA GLU A 62 5.32 3.23 -19.14
C GLU A 62 4.29 2.53 -18.26
N HIS A 63 3.06 3.02 -18.20
CA HIS A 63 2.04 2.40 -17.37
C HIS A 63 1.50 1.15 -18.06
N VAL A 64 1.22 0.10 -17.29
CA VAL A 64 0.61 -1.11 -17.83
C VAL A 64 -0.86 -0.83 -18.12
N LYS A 65 -1.38 -1.39 -19.21
CA LYS A 65 -2.81 -1.29 -19.55
C LYS A 65 -3.53 -2.52 -19.04
N ASN A 66 -4.81 -2.38 -18.71
CA ASN A 66 -5.74 -3.49 -18.46
C ASN A 66 -5.33 -4.46 -17.33
N ASN A 67 -4.74 -3.97 -16.24
CA ASN A 67 -4.36 -4.80 -15.08
C ASN A 67 -3.36 -5.93 -15.42
N GLU A 68 -2.57 -5.78 -16.48
CA GLU A 68 -1.48 -6.70 -16.79
C GLU A 68 -0.27 -6.41 -15.90
N ASN A 69 0.59 -7.42 -15.73
CA ASN A 69 1.85 -7.22 -15.02
C ASN A 69 2.90 -6.62 -15.97
N SER A 70 3.65 -5.66 -15.46
CA SER A 70 4.77 -5.05 -16.16
C SER A 70 5.96 -6.00 -16.33
N TRP A 71 6.81 -5.74 -17.32
CA TRP A 71 8.08 -6.43 -17.48
C TRP A 71 8.96 -6.28 -16.23
N MET A 72 8.83 -5.15 -15.53
CA MET A 72 9.53 -4.89 -14.26
C MET A 72 9.04 -5.82 -13.16
N PHE A 73 7.73 -6.11 -13.09
CA PHE A 73 7.22 -7.13 -12.17
C PHE A 73 7.88 -8.48 -12.43
N HIS A 74 7.99 -8.90 -13.69
CA HIS A 74 8.63 -10.18 -14.01
C HIS A 74 10.10 -10.24 -13.55
N ARG A 75 10.83 -9.11 -13.63
CA ARG A 75 12.19 -9.00 -13.08
C ARG A 75 12.21 -9.06 -11.56
N PHE A 76 11.36 -8.30 -10.88
CA PHE A 76 11.29 -8.32 -9.41
C PHE A 76 10.84 -9.68 -8.88
N ASN A 77 9.93 -10.37 -9.57
CA ASN A 77 9.49 -11.71 -9.23
C ASN A 77 10.62 -12.74 -9.42
N LEU A 78 11.41 -12.61 -10.49
CA LEU A 78 12.60 -13.42 -10.69
C LEU A 78 13.60 -13.22 -9.53
N ILE A 79 13.87 -11.97 -9.17
CA ILE A 79 14.78 -11.64 -8.06
C ILE A 79 14.27 -12.21 -6.74
N ALA A 80 12.96 -12.07 -6.45
CA ALA A 80 12.33 -12.62 -5.25
C ALA A 80 12.49 -14.15 -5.16
N LYS A 81 12.30 -14.86 -6.28
CA LYS A 81 12.44 -16.32 -6.32
C LYS A 81 13.88 -16.80 -6.20
N LEU A 82 14.83 -16.09 -6.82
CA LEU A 82 16.25 -16.44 -6.76
C LEU A 82 16.87 -16.11 -5.40
N ASN A 83 16.56 -14.93 -4.84
CA ASN A 83 17.11 -14.50 -3.56
C ASN A 83 15.99 -13.96 -2.65
N PRO A 84 15.26 -14.86 -1.93
CA PRO A 84 14.10 -14.46 -1.16
C PRO A 84 14.38 -13.50 0.00
N TYR A 85 15.64 -13.36 0.42
CA TYR A 85 16.09 -12.43 1.45
C TYR A 85 16.58 -11.08 0.89
N PHE A 86 16.40 -10.81 -0.41
CA PHE A 86 16.77 -9.53 -1.02
C PHE A 86 15.72 -8.44 -0.69
N TYR A 87 15.84 -7.85 0.50
CA TYR A 87 14.86 -6.93 1.05
C TYR A 87 14.54 -5.72 0.15
N GLU A 88 15.55 -5.13 -0.50
CA GLU A 88 15.39 -3.97 -1.39
C GLU A 88 14.43 -4.24 -2.55
N ASN A 89 14.38 -5.49 -3.03
CA ASN A 89 13.46 -5.90 -4.09
C ASN A 89 12.00 -5.73 -3.65
N TYR A 90 11.67 -6.10 -2.41
CA TYR A 90 10.31 -5.96 -1.88
C TYR A 90 9.98 -4.51 -1.54
N LYS A 91 10.93 -3.83 -0.89
CA LYS A 91 10.76 -2.45 -0.46
C LYS A 91 10.60 -1.50 -1.64
N TYR A 92 11.59 -1.48 -2.53
CA TYR A 92 11.65 -0.51 -3.62
C TYR A 92 10.98 -1.05 -4.89
N GLY A 93 11.09 -2.35 -5.17
CA GLY A 93 10.39 -2.95 -6.32
C GLY A 93 8.88 -2.86 -6.15
N GLY A 94 8.34 -3.23 -4.99
CA GLY A 94 6.90 -3.09 -4.70
C GLY A 94 6.41 -1.64 -4.82
N LEU A 95 7.18 -0.68 -4.29
CA LEU A 95 6.83 0.75 -4.39
C LEU A 95 6.84 1.24 -5.83
N TYR A 96 7.83 0.81 -6.61
CA TYR A 96 7.95 1.18 -8.02
C TYR A 96 6.77 0.64 -8.83
N LEU A 97 6.39 -0.62 -8.60
CA LEU A 97 5.23 -1.23 -9.26
C LEU A 97 3.94 -0.50 -8.90
N SER A 98 3.71 -0.24 -7.61
CA SER A 98 2.49 0.39 -7.11
C SER A 98 2.33 1.83 -7.62
N ILE A 99 3.38 2.65 -7.54
CA ILE A 99 3.27 4.10 -7.78
C ILE A 99 3.69 4.51 -9.19
N ILE A 100 4.78 3.93 -9.72
CA ILE A 100 5.41 4.41 -10.96
C ILE A 100 4.88 3.67 -12.18
N LYS A 101 4.58 2.37 -12.04
CA LYS A 101 4.10 1.54 -13.15
C LYS A 101 2.58 1.36 -13.16
N ASP A 102 1.91 1.69 -12.06
CA ASP A 102 0.48 1.38 -11.83
C ASP A 102 0.18 -0.12 -12.01
N ASP A 103 1.15 -0.95 -11.63
CA ASP A 103 1.07 -2.41 -11.63
C ASP A 103 0.67 -2.87 -10.23
N LEU A 104 -0.58 -2.60 -9.88
CA LEU A 104 -1.09 -2.79 -8.51
C LEU A 104 -1.08 -4.27 -8.07
N PHE A 105 -1.35 -5.19 -9.01
CA PHE A 105 -1.35 -6.63 -8.76
C PHE A 105 0.08 -7.19 -8.65
N GLY A 106 0.99 -6.70 -9.50
CA GLY A 106 2.40 -7.02 -9.38
C GLY A 106 2.98 -6.51 -8.05
N ALA A 107 2.62 -5.29 -7.64
CA ALA A 107 3.01 -4.73 -6.35
C ALA A 107 2.52 -5.57 -5.16
N ASP A 108 1.23 -5.94 -5.13
CA ASP A 108 0.67 -6.81 -4.09
C ASP A 108 1.39 -8.16 -4.02
N SER A 109 1.70 -8.76 -5.17
CA SER A 109 2.47 -10.00 -5.26
C SER A 109 3.87 -9.85 -4.67
N ILE A 110 4.60 -8.79 -5.03
CA ILE A 110 5.95 -8.52 -4.51
C ILE A 110 5.92 -8.25 -3.00
N TYR A 111 4.96 -7.47 -2.51
CA TYR A 111 4.82 -7.28 -1.06
C TYR A 111 4.46 -8.57 -0.33
N SER A 112 3.63 -9.42 -0.93
CA SER A 112 3.28 -10.74 -0.37
C SER A 112 4.51 -11.62 -0.19
N PHE A 113 5.34 -11.76 -1.23
CA PHE A 113 6.61 -12.50 -1.13
C PHE A 113 7.55 -11.92 -0.07
N GLY A 114 7.61 -10.58 0.03
CA GLY A 114 8.38 -9.94 1.08
C GLY A 114 7.90 -10.31 2.48
N LEU A 115 6.59 -10.30 2.72
CA LEU A 115 6.01 -10.60 4.03
C LEU A 115 6.05 -12.09 4.41
N GLU A 116 6.25 -13.01 3.45
CA GLU A 116 6.54 -14.42 3.76
C GLU A 116 7.86 -14.58 4.54
N HIS A 117 8.84 -13.70 4.28
CA HIS A 117 10.16 -13.74 4.92
C HIS A 117 10.36 -12.63 5.98
N PHE A 118 9.64 -11.52 5.85
CA PHE A 118 9.75 -10.33 6.69
C PHE A 118 8.37 -9.94 7.26
N SER A 119 7.67 -10.91 7.85
CA SER A 119 6.26 -10.76 8.29
C SER A 119 6.02 -9.60 9.25
N SER A 120 7.00 -9.28 10.09
CA SER A 120 6.94 -8.17 11.06
C SER A 120 7.50 -6.85 10.53
N ASP A 121 7.80 -6.73 9.23
CA ASP A 121 8.36 -5.48 8.69
C ASP A 121 7.27 -4.42 8.55
N HIS A 122 7.39 -3.33 9.32
CA HIS A 122 6.39 -2.26 9.33
C HIS A 122 6.25 -1.59 7.95
N TYR A 123 7.33 -1.48 7.17
CA TYR A 123 7.28 -0.84 5.86
C TYR A 123 6.48 -1.67 4.86
N LEU A 124 6.76 -2.97 4.77
CA LEU A 124 6.07 -3.88 3.88
C LEU A 124 4.59 -4.00 4.26
N ASN A 125 4.28 -4.12 5.57
CA ASN A 125 2.90 -4.13 6.05
C ASN A 125 2.15 -2.85 5.64
N TRP A 126 2.74 -1.67 5.84
CA TRP A 126 2.09 -0.39 5.48
C TRP A 126 1.83 -0.28 4.00
N HIS A 127 2.83 -0.56 3.16
CA HIS A 127 2.69 -0.36 1.72
C HIS A 127 1.79 -1.44 1.09
N LYS A 128 1.79 -2.67 1.61
CA LYS A 128 0.81 -3.68 1.21
C LYS A 128 -0.61 -3.24 1.56
N ALA A 129 -0.84 -2.83 2.81
CA ALA A 129 -2.16 -2.38 3.26
C ALA A 129 -2.66 -1.17 2.45
N PHE A 130 -1.75 -0.23 2.16
CA PHE A 130 -2.04 0.96 1.36
C PHE A 130 -2.39 0.58 -0.08
N ASN A 131 -1.57 -0.24 -0.75
CA ASN A 131 -1.84 -0.71 -2.11
C ASN A 131 -3.19 -1.44 -2.20
N LEU A 132 -3.48 -2.34 -1.25
CA LEU A 132 -4.76 -3.04 -1.20
C LEU A 132 -5.94 -2.09 -1.00
N CYS A 133 -5.90 -1.22 0.00
CA CYS A 133 -7.07 -0.41 0.35
C CYS A 133 -7.24 0.81 -0.57
N MET A 134 -6.17 1.58 -0.79
CA MET A 134 -6.27 2.88 -1.47
C MET A 134 -6.21 2.74 -2.99
N GLU A 135 -5.43 1.79 -3.51
CA GLU A 135 -5.24 1.64 -4.95
C GLU A 135 -6.19 0.56 -5.52
N MET A 136 -6.33 -0.57 -4.83
CA MET A 136 -7.12 -1.71 -5.33
C MET A 136 -8.56 -1.74 -4.81
N ASN A 137 -8.97 -0.83 -3.92
CA ASN A 137 -10.28 -0.83 -3.24
C ASN A 137 -10.60 -2.15 -2.48
N LYS A 138 -9.57 -2.84 -1.98
CA LYS A 138 -9.66 -4.08 -1.20
C LYS A 138 -9.41 -3.83 0.28
N CYS A 139 -10.09 -2.84 0.86
CA CYS A 139 -9.84 -2.41 2.24
C CYS A 139 -10.09 -3.51 3.29
N ARG A 140 -11.02 -4.44 3.03
CA ARG A 140 -11.23 -5.61 3.89
C ARG A 140 -9.97 -6.49 3.98
N GLU A 141 -9.31 -6.73 2.84
CA GLU A 141 -8.07 -7.53 2.78
C GLU A 141 -6.88 -6.77 3.39
N ALA A 142 -6.91 -5.43 3.38
CA ALA A 142 -5.88 -4.58 3.97
C ALA A 142 -5.90 -4.54 5.51
N LEU A 143 -7.06 -4.80 6.13
CA LEU A 143 -7.29 -4.62 7.57
C LEU A 143 -6.27 -5.36 8.46
N PRO A 144 -5.92 -6.64 8.23
CA PRO A 144 -4.97 -7.35 9.09
C PRO A 144 -3.58 -6.69 9.16
N PHE A 145 -3.15 -6.05 8.06
CA PHE A 145 -1.87 -5.37 7.99
C PHE A 145 -1.89 -4.04 8.75
N PHE A 146 -3.00 -3.28 8.67
CA PHE A 146 -3.18 -2.08 9.48
C PHE A 146 -3.33 -2.40 10.97
N ASP A 147 -4.01 -3.50 11.31
CA ASP A 147 -4.15 -3.99 12.67
C ASP A 147 -2.80 -4.33 13.30
N TYR A 148 -1.95 -5.04 12.55
CA TYR A 148 -0.59 -5.31 12.98
C TYR A 148 0.19 -4.02 13.28
N LEU A 149 0.15 -3.04 12.39
CA LEU A 149 0.85 -1.77 12.59
C LEU A 149 0.33 -0.98 13.80
N GLN A 150 -0.97 -1.09 14.07
CA GLN A 150 -1.57 -0.48 15.23
C GLN A 150 -1.18 -1.20 16.52
N SER A 151 -1.22 -2.53 16.56
CA SER A 151 -0.88 -3.31 17.75
C SER A 151 0.57 -3.08 18.17
N GLU A 152 1.47 -2.95 17.20
CA GLU A 152 2.88 -2.60 17.42
C GLU A 152 3.12 -1.12 17.75
N LYS A 153 2.05 -0.30 17.80
CA LYS A 153 2.11 1.16 18.03
C LYS A 153 3.17 1.83 17.16
N SER A 154 3.16 1.48 15.86
CA SER A 154 4.17 1.93 14.92
C SER A 154 4.21 3.46 14.81
N LYS A 155 5.20 4.09 15.44
CA LYS A 155 5.41 5.56 15.38
C LYS A 155 5.64 6.06 13.94
N ARG A 156 6.13 5.18 13.07
CA ARG A 156 6.39 5.49 11.66
C ARG A 156 5.11 5.61 10.84
N TYR A 157 4.07 4.87 11.21
CA TYR A 157 2.79 4.81 10.50
C TYR A 157 1.62 5.14 11.45
N PRO A 158 1.59 6.36 11.99
CA PRO A 158 0.65 6.72 13.05
C PRO A 158 -0.79 6.90 12.52
N LEU A 159 -1.01 6.73 11.21
CA LEU A 159 -2.32 6.73 10.57
C LEU A 159 -2.97 5.33 10.53
N ALA A 160 -2.22 4.27 10.84
CA ALA A 160 -2.69 2.89 10.69
C ALA A 160 -3.97 2.63 11.49
N GLY A 161 -4.00 3.02 12.77
CA GLY A 161 -5.17 2.81 13.61
C GLY A 161 -6.40 3.62 13.17
N ARG A 162 -6.19 4.86 12.70
CA ARG A 162 -7.29 5.67 12.13
C ARG A 162 -7.88 5.03 10.87
N ILE A 163 -7.03 4.49 9.98
CA ILE A 163 -7.49 3.79 8.77
C ILE A 163 -8.21 2.49 9.16
N ALA A 164 -7.62 1.66 10.01
CA ALA A 164 -8.23 0.42 10.48
C ALA A 164 -9.60 0.64 11.15
N SER A 165 -9.74 1.70 11.96
CA SER A 165 -11.00 2.07 12.61
C SER A 165 -12.08 2.40 11.59
N LYS A 166 -11.75 3.16 10.54
CA LYS A 166 -12.70 3.46 9.46
C LYS A 166 -13.11 2.22 8.67
N ILE A 167 -12.17 1.32 8.39
CA ILE A 167 -12.46 0.05 7.71
C ILE A 167 -13.44 -0.76 8.57
N ARG A 168 -13.13 -0.97 9.86
CA ARG A 168 -14.03 -1.65 10.82
C ARG A 168 -15.42 -1.02 10.85
N ALA A 169 -15.49 0.31 10.90
CA ALA A 169 -16.76 1.02 10.98
C ALA A 169 -17.66 0.77 9.76
N GLY A 170 -17.11 0.81 8.53
CA GLY A 170 -17.92 0.50 7.36
C GLY A 170 -18.13 -1.00 7.09
N LEU A 171 -17.39 -1.87 7.77
CA LEU A 171 -17.74 -3.29 7.92
C LEU A 171 -18.88 -3.53 8.93
N GLY A 172 -19.36 -2.49 9.60
CA GLY A 172 -20.44 -2.55 10.59
C GLY A 172 -19.98 -2.61 12.05
N PHE A 173 -18.68 -2.71 12.32
CA PHE A 173 -18.11 -2.81 13.67
C PHE A 173 -17.84 -1.44 14.29
N LYS A 174 -18.85 -0.55 14.30
CA LYS A 174 -18.69 0.87 14.70
C LYS A 174 -18.23 1.04 16.15
N ASN A 175 -18.81 0.28 17.09
CA ASN A 175 -18.45 0.36 18.51
C ASN A 175 -17.00 -0.06 18.75
N GLU A 176 -16.57 -1.17 18.16
CA GLU A 176 -15.18 -1.65 18.23
C GLU A 176 -14.23 -0.61 17.63
N ALA A 177 -14.56 -0.08 16.44
CA ALA A 177 -13.80 0.97 15.77
C ALA A 177 -13.63 2.21 16.65
N PHE A 178 -14.70 2.64 17.34
CA PHE A 178 -14.66 3.78 18.26
C PHE A 178 -13.77 3.50 19.47
N THR A 179 -14.00 2.39 20.18
CA THR A 179 -13.21 2.05 21.38
C THR A 179 -11.73 1.94 21.07
N MET A 180 -11.38 1.26 19.99
CA MET A 180 -10.01 1.11 19.52
C MET A 180 -9.36 2.48 19.25
N LEU A 181 -10.01 3.33 18.44
CA LEU A 181 -9.46 4.63 18.07
C LEU A 181 -9.39 5.60 19.26
N TYR A 182 -10.33 5.49 20.20
CA TYR A 182 -10.38 6.32 21.39
C TYR A 182 -9.19 6.04 22.31
N ASN A 183 -8.88 4.75 22.51
CA ASN A 183 -7.70 4.35 23.28
C ASN A 183 -6.40 4.88 22.66
N GLU A 184 -6.31 4.88 21.33
CA GLU A 184 -5.15 5.44 20.63
C GLU A 184 -5.09 6.97 20.77
N TYR A 185 -6.22 7.66 20.61
CA TYR A 185 -6.35 9.11 20.79
C TYR A 185 -5.84 9.58 22.16
N LEU A 186 -6.20 8.86 23.24
CA LEU A 186 -5.73 9.17 24.59
C LEU A 186 -4.21 9.09 24.75
N SER A 187 -3.53 8.31 23.91
CA SER A 187 -2.07 8.16 23.92
C SER A 187 -1.34 9.17 23.03
N MET A 188 -2.05 9.99 22.25
CA MET A 188 -1.46 10.97 21.34
C MET A 188 -1.10 12.27 22.07
N SER A 189 -0.01 12.91 21.62
CA SER A 189 0.41 14.23 22.11
C SER A 189 -0.64 15.30 21.79
N GLU A 190 -0.93 16.16 22.76
CA GLU A 190 -1.97 17.21 22.67
C GLU A 190 -1.82 18.12 21.45
N ASP A 191 -0.60 18.58 21.17
CA ASP A 191 -0.33 19.57 20.10
C ASP A 191 -0.12 18.95 18.71
N SER A 192 -0.63 17.74 18.46
CA SER A 192 -0.46 17.11 17.15
C SER A 192 -1.68 17.29 16.23
N ASP A 193 -1.44 17.76 15.00
CA ASP A 193 -2.44 17.78 13.92
C ASP A 193 -3.11 16.41 13.74
N LEU A 194 -2.36 15.34 13.99
CA LEU A 194 -2.87 13.99 13.96
C LEU A 194 -3.95 13.76 15.02
N LYS A 195 -3.75 14.19 16.26
CA LYS A 195 -4.73 14.06 17.34
C LYS A 195 -6.02 14.81 17.00
N GLN A 196 -5.92 16.02 16.43
CA GLN A 196 -7.08 16.76 15.95
C GLN A 196 -7.85 15.99 14.87
N ARG A 197 -7.16 15.44 13.85
CA ARG A 197 -7.82 14.63 12.82
C ARG A 197 -8.40 13.33 13.36
N THR A 198 -7.75 12.72 14.35
CA THR A 198 -8.27 11.52 15.03
C THR A 198 -9.52 11.83 15.83
N PHE A 199 -9.58 12.99 16.51
CA PHE A 199 -10.79 13.48 17.16
C PHE A 199 -11.93 13.63 16.15
N GLN A 200 -11.63 14.13 14.95
CA GLN A 200 -12.64 14.27 13.91
C GLN A 200 -13.26 12.92 13.50
N THR A 201 -12.40 11.92 13.26
CA THR A 201 -12.87 10.56 12.99
C THR A 201 -13.68 9.99 14.17
N LEU A 202 -13.23 10.21 15.41
CA LEU A 202 -13.93 9.75 16.62
C LEU A 202 -15.32 10.37 16.77
N TYR A 203 -15.44 11.68 16.55
CA TYR A 203 -16.73 12.37 16.61
C TYR A 203 -17.68 11.80 15.56
N ASN A 204 -17.22 11.62 14.32
CA ASN A 204 -18.03 11.02 13.25
C ASN A 204 -18.49 9.60 13.61
N LEU A 205 -17.63 8.78 14.22
CA LEU A 205 -18.00 7.44 14.69
C LEU A 205 -19.03 7.50 15.80
N LYS A 206 -18.80 8.33 16.82
CA LYS A 206 -19.72 8.53 17.95
C LYS A 206 -21.09 8.99 17.45
N LEU A 207 -21.10 9.99 16.58
CA LEU A 207 -22.29 10.50 15.92
C LEU A 207 -23.04 9.40 15.17
N SER A 208 -22.34 8.58 14.39
CA SER A 208 -22.95 7.47 13.65
C SER A 208 -23.57 6.41 14.56
N ILE A 209 -22.93 6.10 15.69
CA ILE A 209 -23.42 5.15 16.69
C ILE A 209 -24.67 5.71 17.39
N ASP A 210 -24.58 6.94 17.91
CA ASP A 210 -25.64 7.52 18.73
C ASP A 210 -26.86 7.88 17.90
N LEU A 211 -26.71 8.49 16.72
CA LEU A 211 -27.85 8.80 15.85
C LEU A 211 -28.55 7.53 15.32
N GLU A 212 -27.80 6.46 15.07
CA GLU A 212 -28.41 5.17 14.71
C GLU A 212 -29.23 4.60 15.87
N CYS A 213 -28.75 4.74 17.11
CA CYS A 213 -29.48 4.32 18.30
C CYS A 213 -30.75 5.18 18.51
N LEU A 214 -30.58 6.51 18.55
CA LEU A 214 -31.64 7.47 18.87
C LEU A 214 -32.79 7.41 17.87
N ASN A 215 -32.47 7.31 16.58
CA ASN A 215 -33.49 7.27 15.52
C ASN A 215 -34.12 5.87 15.34
N LYS A 216 -33.69 4.87 16.11
CA LYS A 216 -34.31 3.54 16.21
C LYS A 216 -35.19 3.37 17.45
N GLU A 217 -35.40 4.44 18.24
CA GLU A 217 -36.20 4.44 19.48
C GLU A 217 -35.73 3.42 20.53
N ASN A 218 -34.43 3.12 20.60
CA ASN A 218 -33.89 2.22 21.62
C ASN A 218 -33.82 2.89 23.01
N GLU A 219 -34.05 2.11 24.08
CA GLU A 219 -34.20 2.65 25.44
C GLU A 219 -32.89 3.06 26.16
N ASN A 220 -31.72 3.01 25.52
CA ASN A 220 -30.41 3.27 26.16
C ASN A 220 -29.42 4.05 25.27
N CYS A 221 -29.89 5.09 24.58
CA CYS A 221 -29.05 5.90 23.69
C CYS A 221 -28.43 7.11 24.40
N ASN A 222 -27.23 7.52 23.97
CA ASN A 222 -26.63 8.75 24.48
C ASN A 222 -27.27 9.96 23.81
N LEU A 223 -27.71 10.92 24.61
CA LEU A 223 -28.32 12.18 24.15
C LEU A 223 -27.31 13.31 23.95
N ILE A 224 -26.05 13.08 24.35
CA ILE A 224 -24.94 14.02 24.26
C ILE A 224 -23.89 13.49 23.29
N ASP A 225 -23.30 14.40 22.52
CA ASP A 225 -22.22 14.11 21.59
C ASP A 225 -20.87 13.97 22.30
N LEU A 226 -19.80 13.76 21.52
CA LEU A 226 -18.45 13.58 22.04
C LEU A 226 -17.87 14.84 22.72
N GLU A 227 -18.41 16.02 22.41
CA GLU A 227 -18.03 17.31 23.02
C GLU A 227 -18.88 17.65 24.25
N GLY A 228 -19.91 16.85 24.54
CA GLY A 228 -20.84 17.06 25.65
C GLY A 228 -22.05 17.92 25.29
N ASN A 229 -22.25 18.25 24.01
CA ASN A 229 -23.41 19.01 23.54
C ASN A 229 -24.59 18.06 23.27
N PRO A 230 -25.84 18.45 23.57
CA PRO A 230 -27.00 17.62 23.29
C PRO A 230 -27.26 17.51 21.77
N TYR A 231 -27.76 16.37 21.29
CA TYR A 231 -28.22 16.24 19.91
C TYR A 231 -29.48 17.09 19.63
N LEU A 232 -29.62 17.60 18.41
CA LEU A 232 -30.80 18.36 17.97
C LEU A 232 -31.94 17.40 17.65
N TYR A 233 -33.14 17.70 18.11
CA TYR A 233 -34.34 16.98 17.72
C TYR A 233 -35.21 17.86 16.82
N GLU A 234 -35.27 17.52 15.54
CA GLU A 234 -35.99 18.29 14.53
C GLU A 234 -36.88 17.38 13.69
N SER A 235 -38.18 17.71 13.60
CA SER A 235 -39.13 17.00 12.73
C SER A 235 -39.19 15.48 12.99
N GLY A 236 -39.06 15.06 14.26
CA GLY A 236 -39.12 13.65 14.64
C GLY A 236 -37.79 12.89 14.53
N ILE A 237 -36.70 13.54 14.11
CA ILE A 237 -35.41 12.89 13.86
C ILE A 237 -34.30 13.63 14.64
N TYR A 238 -33.42 12.87 15.27
CA TYR A 238 -32.20 13.39 15.89
C TYR A 238 -31.12 13.71 14.84
N LYS A 239 -30.49 14.87 15.00
CA LYS A 239 -29.41 15.39 14.13
C LYS A 239 -28.23 15.88 14.95
N SER A 240 -27.07 15.92 14.29
CA SER A 240 -25.85 16.52 14.82
C SER A 240 -25.96 18.04 14.94
N ASN A 241 -25.36 18.62 15.99
CA ASN A 241 -25.07 20.05 16.06
C ASN A 241 -23.87 20.45 15.19
N HIS A 242 -23.04 19.47 14.81
CA HIS A 242 -21.83 19.69 14.05
C HIS A 242 -21.98 19.19 12.60
N PRO A 243 -21.44 19.91 11.58
CA PRO A 243 -21.39 19.38 10.22
C PRO A 243 -20.59 18.07 10.17
N GLU A 244 -21.05 17.09 9.38
CA GLU A 244 -20.34 15.82 9.16
C GLU A 244 -18.99 16.12 8.48
N TRP A 245 -17.89 15.73 9.12
CA TRP A 245 -16.57 15.87 8.51
C TRP A 245 -16.42 14.84 7.39
N LYS A 246 -16.03 15.28 6.19
CA LYS A 246 -15.80 14.41 5.02
C LYS A 246 -14.61 13.50 5.29
N ASP A 247 -14.87 12.31 5.82
CA ASP A 247 -13.81 11.42 6.30
C ASP A 247 -14.05 9.94 5.95
N LYS A 248 -14.72 9.67 4.83
CA LYS A 248 -15.13 8.32 4.38
C LYS A 248 -14.01 7.64 3.58
N ILE A 249 -13.77 6.37 3.87
CA ILE A 249 -12.98 5.46 3.03
C ILE A 249 -13.99 4.61 2.25
N GLN A 250 -13.76 4.43 0.95
CA GLN A 250 -14.55 3.52 0.14
C GLN A 250 -14.15 2.08 0.52
N ILE A 251 -15.13 1.29 0.95
CA ILE A 251 -14.94 -0.08 1.48
C ILE A 251 -15.49 -1.09 0.49
#